data_AF-A0A2D5W891-F1
#
_entry.id   AF-A0A2D5W891-F1
#
_cell.length_a   1.000
_cell.length_b   1.000
_cell.length_c   1.000
_cell.angle_alpha   90.00
_cell.angle_beta   90.00
_cell.angle_gamma   90.00
#
_symmetry.space_group_name_H-M   'P 1'
#
loop_
_entity.id
_entity.type
_entity.pdbx_description
1 polymer ?
#
loop_
_entity_poly.entity_id
_entity_poly.type
_entity_poly.pdbx_seq_one_letter_code
_entity_poly.pdbx_strand_id
1 'polypeptide(L)'
;GSRGIAVGFPVGLHLAFDAKACRLAELWRGDFVNASGSWAGRGGSTLGGQGESLWTPPSALFELPEHVEPEFLGYSLDAGGVPSFIYRLGALTVEDRMEPRIGSEPGLLRELTLSALPEGVVLHCAGNGAVLVDVQASGASLSPVAGQAGVYRLTATEAAAALAAPIVIRLELSL
;
A
#
# COMPACT_ATOMS: atom_id res chain seq x y z
N GLY A 1 -2.33 -10.56 -8.79
CA GLY A 1 -1.79 -11.94 -8.93
C GLY A 1 -2.83 -12.98 -8.53
N SER A 2 -2.45 -14.26 -8.43
CA SER A 2 -3.34 -15.37 -8.00
C SER A 2 -3.80 -15.29 -6.53
N ARG A 3 -3.33 -14.30 -5.77
CA ARG A 3 -3.72 -13.98 -4.39
C ARG A 3 -4.21 -12.53 -4.29
N GLY A 4 -5.17 -12.16 -5.14
CA GLY A 4 -5.78 -10.83 -5.12
C GLY A 4 -6.84 -10.70 -4.03
N ILE A 5 -6.86 -9.57 -3.34
CA ILE A 5 -7.94 -9.18 -2.42
C ILE A 5 -8.56 -7.90 -2.98
N ALA A 6 -9.81 -7.98 -3.43
CA ALA A 6 -10.57 -6.81 -3.88
C ALA A 6 -11.35 -6.22 -2.70
N VAL A 7 -11.28 -4.91 -2.52
CA VAL A 7 -11.98 -4.17 -1.47
C VAL A 7 -12.88 -3.14 -2.12
N GLY A 8 -14.15 -3.17 -1.76
CA GLY A 8 -15.15 -2.23 -2.26
C GLY A 8 -15.54 -1.22 -1.19
N PHE A 9 -15.28 0.08 -1.43
CA PHE A 9 -15.81 1.13 -0.56
C PHE A 9 -17.17 1.64 -1.07
N PRO A 10 -18.13 1.95 -0.18
CA PRO A 10 -19.45 2.46 -0.56
C PRO A 10 -19.45 3.75 -1.38
N VAL A 11 -18.33 4.47 -1.38
CA VAL A 11 -18.14 5.75 -2.10
C VAL A 11 -17.86 5.57 -3.59
N GLY A 12 -17.98 4.35 -4.13
CA GLY A 12 -17.69 4.03 -5.53
C GLY A 12 -16.20 4.00 -5.87
N LEU A 13 -15.34 3.95 -4.84
CA LEU A 13 -13.90 3.74 -4.95
C LEU A 13 -13.57 2.31 -4.53
N HIS A 14 -12.68 1.66 -5.25
CA HIS A 14 -12.36 0.26 -5.06
C HIS A 14 -10.87 0.03 -5.25
N LEU A 15 -10.33 -0.96 -4.54
CA LEU A 15 -8.92 -1.32 -4.66
C LEU A 15 -8.71 -2.82 -4.77
N ALA A 16 -7.57 -3.20 -5.33
CA ALA A 16 -7.08 -4.56 -5.35
C ALA A 16 -5.71 -4.60 -4.67
N PHE A 17 -5.56 -5.49 -3.70
CA PHE A 17 -4.28 -5.78 -3.05
C PHE A 17 -3.72 -7.11 -3.56
N ASP A 18 -2.45 -7.14 -3.97
CA ASP A 18 -1.76 -8.38 -4.31
C ASP A 18 -1.06 -8.94 -3.06
N ALA A 19 -1.66 -9.94 -2.43
CA ALA A 19 -1.11 -10.56 -1.22
C ALA A 19 0.12 -11.45 -1.50
N LYS A 20 0.48 -11.72 -2.76
CA LYS A 20 1.76 -12.36 -3.07
C LYS A 20 2.89 -11.34 -3.08
N ALA A 21 2.66 -10.19 -3.70
CA ALA A 21 3.65 -9.12 -3.80
C ALA A 21 3.58 -8.09 -2.64
N CYS A 22 2.59 -8.21 -1.76
CA CYS A 22 2.27 -7.28 -0.67
C CYS A 22 2.24 -5.82 -1.13
N ARG A 23 1.44 -5.54 -2.17
CA ARG A 23 1.30 -4.20 -2.73
C ARG A 23 -0.14 -3.89 -3.12
N LEU A 24 -0.50 -2.60 -3.06
CA LEU A 24 -1.67 -2.09 -3.76
C LEU A 24 -1.44 -2.31 -5.26
N ALA A 25 -2.30 -3.11 -5.89
CA ALA A 25 -2.18 -3.52 -7.28
C ALA A 25 -2.99 -2.63 -8.21
N GLU A 26 -4.13 -2.13 -7.75
CA GLU A 26 -5.03 -1.30 -8.53
C GLU A 26 -5.91 -0.44 -7.61
N LEU A 27 -6.23 0.76 -8.07
CA LEU A 27 -7.24 1.65 -7.49
C LEU A 27 -8.14 2.12 -8.64
N TRP A 28 -9.45 1.92 -8.53
CA TRP A 28 -10.41 2.30 -9.58
C TRP A 28 -11.69 2.87 -9.01
N ARG A 29 -12.44 3.59 -9.86
CA ARG A 29 -13.79 4.09 -9.57
C ARG A 29 -14.81 3.43 -10.49
N GLY A 30 -16.02 3.23 -9.98
CA GLY A 30 -17.15 2.72 -10.76
C GLY A 30 -17.79 1.51 -10.09
N ASP A 31 -18.01 0.46 -10.88
CA ASP A 31 -18.61 -0.77 -10.38
C ASP A 31 -17.57 -1.64 -9.67
N PHE A 32 -18.02 -2.41 -8.69
CA PHE A 32 -17.18 -3.40 -8.05
C PHE A 32 -16.95 -4.61 -8.96
N VAL A 33 -15.90 -5.38 -8.70
CA VAL A 33 -15.52 -6.53 -9.53
C VAL A 33 -16.64 -7.58 -9.61
N ASN A 34 -16.94 -8.03 -10.84
CA ASN A 34 -17.90 -9.11 -11.07
C ASN A 34 -17.17 -10.46 -11.20
N ALA A 35 -17.06 -11.20 -10.09
CA ALA A 35 -16.35 -12.47 -10.04
C ALA A 35 -17.15 -13.69 -10.54
N SER A 36 -18.41 -13.51 -10.96
CA SER A 36 -19.32 -14.63 -11.27
C SER A 36 -18.79 -15.56 -12.37
N GLY A 37 -18.13 -15.01 -13.40
CA GLY A 37 -17.51 -15.80 -14.47
C GLY A 37 -16.27 -16.59 -14.03
N SER A 38 -15.48 -16.06 -13.09
CA SER A 38 -14.26 -16.72 -12.59
C SER A 38 -14.54 -17.88 -11.63
N TRP A 39 -15.67 -17.83 -10.91
CA TRP A 39 -16.11 -18.93 -10.04
C TRP A 39 -16.67 -20.12 -10.82
N ALA A 40 -17.32 -19.88 -11.96
CA ALA A 40 -17.87 -20.93 -12.82
C ALA A 40 -16.79 -21.85 -13.44
N GLY A 41 -15.54 -21.36 -13.58
CA GLY A 41 -14.43 -22.06 -14.22
C GLY A 41 -13.38 -22.68 -13.30
N ARG A 42 -13.62 -22.76 -11.98
CA ARG A 42 -12.63 -23.19 -10.94
C ARG A 42 -11.41 -22.27 -10.78
N GLY A 43 -11.55 -20.97 -11.08
CA GLY A 43 -10.51 -19.96 -10.83
C GLY A 43 -9.30 -20.06 -11.78
N GLY A 44 -8.80 -18.91 -12.24
CA GLY A 44 -7.63 -18.87 -13.13
C GLY A 44 -7.52 -17.62 -13.99
N SER A 45 -8.60 -16.86 -14.17
CA SER A 45 -8.55 -15.55 -14.81
C SER A 45 -8.25 -14.45 -13.79
N THR A 46 -7.32 -13.55 -14.15
CA THR A 46 -7.15 -12.28 -13.45
C THR A 46 -8.34 -11.39 -13.81
N LEU A 47 -9.12 -10.98 -12.81
CA LEU A 47 -10.09 -9.90 -12.94
C LEU A 47 -9.40 -8.59 -12.52
N GLY A 48 -9.38 -7.62 -13.42
CA GLY A 48 -9.04 -6.24 -13.07
C GLY A 48 -10.24 -5.52 -12.45
N GLY A 49 -10.01 -4.30 -11.98
CA GLY A 49 -11.07 -3.38 -11.60
C GLY A 49 -12.07 -3.17 -12.74
N GLN A 50 -13.35 -3.06 -12.38
CA GLN A 50 -14.41 -2.72 -13.33
C GLN A 50 -14.60 -1.20 -13.30
N GLY A 51 -13.85 -0.47 -14.13
CA GLY A 51 -13.98 0.99 -14.20
C GLY A 51 -12.73 1.71 -14.67
N GLU A 52 -12.68 3.01 -14.38
CA GLU A 52 -11.52 3.84 -14.68
C GLU A 52 -10.38 3.50 -13.72
N SER A 53 -9.26 3.02 -14.27
CA SER A 53 -8.03 2.81 -13.51
C SER A 53 -7.46 4.18 -13.15
N LEU A 54 -7.40 4.45 -11.86
CA LEU A 54 -6.94 5.73 -11.35
C LEU A 54 -5.45 5.71 -11.07
N TRP A 55 -4.88 4.55 -10.77
CA TRP A 55 -3.49 4.45 -10.37
C TRP A 55 -2.81 3.19 -10.89
N THR A 56 -1.61 3.35 -11.46
CA THR A 56 -0.70 2.24 -11.75
C THR A 56 0.38 2.20 -10.67
N PRO A 57 0.48 1.12 -9.88
CA PRO A 57 1.42 1.06 -8.76
C PRO A 57 2.89 1.06 -9.20
N PRO A 58 3.82 1.55 -8.35
CA PRO A 58 5.22 1.19 -8.48
C PRO A 58 5.40 -0.33 -8.31
N SER A 59 6.51 -0.87 -8.79
CA SER A 59 6.80 -2.31 -8.69
C SER A 59 6.75 -2.80 -7.23
N ALA A 60 7.21 -1.98 -6.28
CA ALA A 60 7.08 -2.17 -4.83
C ALA A 60 6.99 -0.81 -4.10
N LEU A 61 6.31 -0.78 -2.95
CA LEU A 61 6.27 0.41 -2.07
C LEU A 61 7.59 0.60 -1.31
N PHE A 62 8.20 -0.50 -0.87
CA PHE A 62 9.47 -0.49 -0.15
C PHE A 62 10.53 -1.23 -0.96
N GLU A 63 11.71 -0.64 -1.04
CA GLU A 63 12.93 -1.27 -1.54
C GLU A 63 13.89 -1.46 -0.36
N LEU A 64 14.39 -2.68 -0.23
CA LEU A 64 15.36 -3.07 0.79
C LEU A 64 16.72 -3.35 0.12
N PRO A 65 17.84 -3.22 0.85
CA PRO A 65 19.17 -3.49 0.29
C PRO A 65 19.35 -4.92 -0.24
N GLU A 66 18.65 -5.87 0.38
CA GLU A 66 18.64 -7.27 0.00
C GLU A 66 17.28 -7.65 -0.58
N HIS A 67 17.29 -8.55 -1.56
CA HIS A 67 16.05 -9.13 -2.08
C HIS A 67 15.38 -9.97 -1.00
N VAL A 68 14.13 -9.64 -0.69
CA VAL A 68 13.31 -10.35 0.29
C VAL A 68 12.00 -10.76 -0.36
N GLU A 69 11.59 -12.01 -0.15
CA GLU A 69 10.26 -12.46 -0.56
C GLU A 69 9.22 -11.90 0.42
N PRO A 70 8.17 -11.20 -0.06
CA PRO A 70 7.12 -10.70 0.81
C PRO A 70 6.33 -11.80 1.51
N GLU A 71 6.09 -11.64 2.80
CA GLU A 71 5.25 -12.54 3.60
C GLU A 71 3.97 -11.82 4.01
N PHE A 72 2.84 -12.20 3.43
CA PHE A 72 1.54 -11.70 3.83
C PHE A 72 1.06 -12.41 5.11
N LEU A 73 0.78 -11.63 6.16
CA LEU A 73 0.42 -12.13 7.48
C LEU A 73 -1.10 -12.11 7.73
N GLY A 74 -1.84 -11.35 6.92
CA GLY A 74 -3.29 -11.25 7.01
C GLY A 74 -3.76 -9.81 6.88
N TYR A 75 -5.02 -9.59 7.22
CA TYR A 75 -5.60 -8.25 7.29
C TYR A 75 -6.69 -8.20 8.37
N SER A 76 -6.98 -6.99 8.84
CA SER A 76 -8.12 -6.71 9.71
C SER A 76 -8.99 -5.61 9.10
N LEU A 77 -10.25 -5.54 9.51
CA LEU A 77 -11.15 -4.45 9.18
C LEU A 77 -11.47 -3.67 10.46
N ASP A 78 -11.51 -2.35 10.37
CA ASP A 78 -12.05 -1.52 11.44
C ASP A 78 -13.60 -1.54 11.44
N ALA A 79 -14.20 -0.79 12.38
CA ALA A 79 -15.67 -0.70 12.48
C ALA A 79 -16.35 -0.09 11.24
N GLY A 80 -15.61 0.68 10.42
CA GLY A 80 -16.06 1.24 9.16
C GLY A 80 -15.81 0.32 7.95
N GLY A 81 -15.22 -0.86 8.16
CA GLY A 81 -14.87 -1.79 7.09
C GLY A 81 -13.61 -1.40 6.32
N VAL A 82 -12.80 -0.46 6.84
CA VAL A 82 -11.56 -0.05 6.20
C VAL A 82 -10.45 -1.06 6.53
N PRO A 83 -9.73 -1.59 5.53
CA PRO A 83 -8.74 -2.64 5.74
C PRO A 83 -7.38 -2.11 6.21
N SER A 84 -6.75 -2.88 7.10
CA SER A 84 -5.32 -2.85 7.39
C SER A 84 -4.68 -4.15 6.90
N PHE A 85 -3.79 -4.08 5.90
CA PHE A 85 -3.04 -5.24 5.41
C PHE A 85 -1.72 -5.38 6.17
N ILE A 86 -1.44 -6.57 6.69
CA ILE A 86 -0.26 -6.84 7.52
C ILE A 86 0.68 -7.75 6.73
N TYR A 87 1.93 -7.30 6.57
CA TYR A 87 2.94 -8.06 5.84
C TYR A 87 4.36 -7.80 6.35
N ARG A 88 5.29 -8.69 5.98
CA ARG A 88 6.70 -8.60 6.32
C ARG A 88 7.57 -8.61 5.08
N LEU A 89 8.59 -7.76 5.07
CA LEU A 89 9.65 -7.69 4.06
C LEU A 89 10.98 -7.89 4.79
N GLY A 90 11.43 -9.14 4.94
CA GLY A 90 12.59 -9.46 5.79
C GLY A 90 12.36 -9.03 7.24
N ALA A 91 13.17 -8.09 7.74
CA ALA A 91 13.03 -7.52 9.08
C ALA A 91 12.00 -6.37 9.17
N LEU A 92 11.60 -5.77 8.03
CA LEU A 92 10.60 -4.71 8.00
C LEU A 92 9.21 -5.33 8.19
N THR A 93 8.48 -4.91 9.22
CA THR A 93 7.09 -5.31 9.44
C THR A 93 6.18 -4.12 9.21
N VAL A 94 5.16 -4.29 8.36
CA VAL A 94 4.27 -3.22 7.91
C VAL A 94 2.82 -3.61 8.18
N GLU A 95 2.08 -2.70 8.79
CA GLU A 95 0.62 -2.62 8.68
C GLU A 95 0.28 -1.45 7.77
N ASP A 96 -0.52 -1.69 6.74
CA ASP A 96 -0.87 -0.75 5.69
C ASP A 96 -2.39 -0.58 5.65
N ARG A 97 -2.85 0.47 6.33
CA ARG A 97 -4.25 0.85 6.38
C ARG A 97 -4.61 1.66 5.16
N MET A 98 -5.64 1.26 4.41
CA MET A 98 -6.03 1.89 3.15
C MET A 98 -7.44 2.48 3.23
N GLU A 99 -7.54 3.80 3.41
CA GLU A 99 -8.80 4.51 3.60
C GLU A 99 -9.19 5.34 2.36
N PRO A 100 -10.44 5.24 1.87
CA PRO A 100 -10.89 6.05 0.75
C PRO A 100 -11.02 7.51 1.20
N ARG A 101 -10.45 8.43 0.42
CA ARG A 101 -10.63 9.86 0.65
C ARG A 101 -11.73 10.39 -0.26
N ILE A 102 -12.69 11.09 0.34
CA ILE A 102 -13.71 11.85 -0.38
C ILE A 102 -13.29 13.32 -0.36
N GLY A 103 -12.94 13.86 -1.53
CA GLY A 103 -12.59 15.26 -1.74
C GLY A 103 -13.08 15.74 -3.12
N SER A 104 -12.60 16.90 -3.58
CA SER A 104 -12.86 17.35 -4.97
C SER A 104 -12.37 16.31 -5.98
N GLU A 105 -11.27 15.64 -5.66
CA GLU A 105 -10.77 14.47 -6.39
C GLU A 105 -10.79 13.22 -5.50
N PRO A 106 -11.17 12.05 -6.07
CA PRO A 106 -11.04 10.77 -5.36
C PRO A 106 -9.59 10.54 -4.96
N GLY A 107 -9.40 9.81 -3.88
CA GLY A 107 -8.05 9.41 -3.49
C GLY A 107 -8.03 8.33 -2.45
N LEU A 108 -6.82 7.98 -2.06
CA LEU A 108 -6.57 6.98 -1.04
C LEU A 108 -5.61 7.58 0.00
N LEU A 109 -6.01 7.53 1.26
CA LEU A 109 -5.10 7.76 2.37
C LEU A 109 -4.54 6.41 2.80
N ARG A 110 -3.21 6.30 2.83
CA ARG A 110 -2.52 5.13 3.37
C ARG A 110 -1.81 5.49 4.66
N GLU A 111 -2.09 4.77 5.73
CA GLU A 111 -1.35 4.87 6.98
C GLU A 111 -0.52 3.60 7.15
N LEU A 112 0.81 3.76 7.06
CA LEU A 112 1.79 2.71 7.19
C LEU A 112 2.34 2.73 8.61
N THR A 113 2.11 1.67 9.36
CA THR A 113 2.66 1.47 10.70
C THR A 113 3.80 0.45 10.61
N LEU A 114 5.02 0.90 10.87
CA LEU A 114 6.22 0.08 10.86
C LEU A 114 6.59 -0.28 12.30
N SER A 115 6.58 -1.56 12.64
CA SER A 115 6.99 -2.05 13.97
C SER A 115 8.47 -2.46 14.04
N ALA A 116 9.13 -2.56 12.88
CA ALA A 116 10.58 -2.73 12.75
C ALA A 116 11.06 -2.05 11.46
N LEU A 117 12.22 -1.37 11.51
CA LEU A 117 12.80 -0.67 10.37
C LEU A 117 14.30 -1.03 10.25
N PRO A 118 14.71 -1.91 9.31
CA PRO A 118 16.12 -2.16 9.04
C PRO A 118 16.80 -0.95 8.38
N GLU A 119 18.13 -0.93 8.37
CA GLU A 119 18.88 0.11 7.66
C GLU A 119 18.69 0.01 6.15
N GLY A 120 18.80 1.15 5.47
CA GLY A 120 18.81 1.21 4.01
C GLY A 120 17.45 1.03 3.33
N VAL A 121 16.34 1.11 4.05
CA VAL A 121 14.99 1.06 3.45
C VAL A 121 14.70 2.34 2.66
N VAL A 122 14.23 2.15 1.43
CA VAL A 122 13.75 3.21 0.54
C VAL A 122 12.25 3.05 0.33
N LEU A 123 11.52 4.15 0.44
CA LEU A 123 10.08 4.25 0.23
C LEU A 123 9.79 4.90 -1.12
N HIS A 124 9.01 4.22 -1.94
CA HIS A 124 8.58 4.64 -3.27
C HIS A 124 7.12 5.07 -3.23
N CYS A 125 6.89 6.38 -3.13
CA CYS A 125 5.55 6.94 -2.94
C CYS A 125 4.88 7.38 -4.26
N ALA A 126 5.68 7.81 -5.24
CA ALA A 126 5.17 8.25 -6.53
C ALA A 126 5.33 7.13 -7.57
N GLY A 127 4.21 6.59 -8.03
CA GLY A 127 4.16 5.71 -9.20
C GLY A 127 3.19 6.29 -10.22
N ASN A 128 3.62 6.40 -11.49
CA ASN A 128 2.80 6.61 -12.68
C ASN A 128 1.60 7.56 -12.49
N GLY A 129 1.87 8.83 -12.21
CA GLY A 129 0.85 9.90 -12.25
C GLY A 129 0.15 10.22 -10.92
N ALA A 130 0.20 9.34 -9.91
CA ALA A 130 -0.24 9.74 -8.57
C ALA A 130 0.85 10.57 -7.87
N VAL A 131 0.43 11.68 -7.28
CA VAL A 131 1.30 12.58 -6.52
C VAL A 131 1.17 12.21 -5.05
N LEU A 132 2.30 11.92 -4.42
CA LEU A 132 2.38 11.89 -2.96
C LEU A 132 2.17 13.32 -2.45
N VAL A 133 1.08 13.55 -1.75
CA VAL A 133 0.70 14.92 -1.34
C VAL A 133 1.30 15.32 0.01
N ASP A 134 1.41 14.38 0.95
CA ASP A 134 2.01 14.63 2.25
C ASP A 134 2.69 13.36 2.77
N VAL A 135 3.76 13.56 3.54
CA VAL A 135 4.38 12.51 4.35
C VAL A 135 4.57 13.01 5.76
N GLN A 136 3.81 12.44 6.68
CA GLN A 136 4.00 12.65 8.11
C GLN A 136 4.65 11.41 8.71
N ALA A 137 5.85 11.56 9.25
CA ALA A 137 6.56 10.48 9.93
C ALA A 137 6.73 10.81 11.42
N SER A 138 6.34 9.86 12.27
CA SER A 138 6.68 9.86 13.70
C SER A 138 7.72 8.78 13.96
N GLY A 139 8.81 9.09 14.67
CA GLY A 139 9.87 8.13 14.99
C GLY A 139 10.86 7.78 13.86
N ALA A 140 10.71 8.41 12.69
CA ALA A 140 11.66 8.31 11.58
C ALA A 140 11.80 9.64 10.84
N SER A 141 12.93 9.78 10.17
CA SER A 141 13.15 10.83 9.18
C SER A 141 13.05 10.24 7.77
N LEU A 142 12.51 11.02 6.85
CA LEU A 142 12.51 10.73 5.43
C LEU A 142 13.37 11.77 4.72
N SER A 143 14.41 11.30 4.03
CA SER A 143 15.26 12.15 3.20
C SER A 143 14.96 11.86 1.72
N PRO A 144 14.66 12.88 0.89
CA PRO A 144 14.45 12.66 -0.55
C PRO A 144 15.68 12.03 -1.21
N VAL A 145 15.46 11.11 -2.16
CA VAL A 145 16.54 10.56 -2.98
C VAL A 145 16.78 11.45 -4.19
N ALA A 146 18.02 11.92 -4.36
CA ALA A 146 18.37 12.85 -5.42
C ALA A 146 18.04 12.30 -6.81
N GLY A 147 17.34 13.10 -7.63
CA GLY A 147 16.96 12.74 -9.00
C GLY A 147 15.78 11.77 -9.10
N GLN A 148 15.12 11.42 -7.99
CA GLN A 148 13.99 10.49 -7.95
C GLN A 148 12.80 11.12 -7.22
N ALA A 149 11.84 11.65 -7.98
CA ALA A 149 10.65 12.28 -7.40
C ALA A 149 9.79 11.25 -6.65
N GLY A 150 9.34 11.61 -5.44
CA GLY A 150 8.51 10.75 -4.61
C GLY A 150 9.23 9.53 -4.04
N VAL A 151 10.57 9.52 -4.05
CA VAL A 151 11.39 8.46 -3.46
C VAL A 151 12.14 9.01 -2.24
N TYR A 152 12.05 8.30 -1.12
CA TYR A 152 12.59 8.74 0.15
C TYR A 152 13.37 7.63 0.85
N ARG A 153 14.52 7.96 1.44
CA ARG A 153 15.23 7.07 2.34
C ARG A 153 14.70 7.22 3.76
N LEU A 154 14.28 6.11 4.35
CA LEU A 154 13.81 6.02 5.72
C LEU A 154 15.00 5.82 6.66
N THR A 155 15.07 6.62 7.72
CA THR A 155 16.06 6.49 8.78
C THR A 155 15.37 6.62 10.13
N ALA A 156 15.41 5.57 10.96
CA ALA A 156 14.87 5.62 12.31
C ALA A 156 15.54 6.75 13.11
N THR A 157 14.78 7.49 13.92
CA THR A 157 15.36 8.58 14.75
C THR A 157 16.17 8.04 15.92
N GLU A 158 15.94 6.80 16.33
CA GLU A 158 16.71 6.08 17.34
C GLU A 158 17.14 4.71 16.79
N ALA A 159 18.40 4.35 17.01
CA ALA A 159 18.93 3.06 16.59
C ALA A 159 18.49 1.98 17.59
N ALA A 160 17.59 1.08 17.17
CA ALA A 160 17.18 -0.07 17.97
C ALA A 160 16.81 -1.28 17.09
N ALA A 161 17.12 -2.49 17.58
CA ALA A 161 16.78 -3.75 16.90
C ALA A 161 15.26 -4.03 16.84
N ALA A 162 14.48 -3.37 17.70
CA ALA A 162 13.03 -3.31 17.67
C ALA A 162 12.62 -1.88 18.06
N LEU A 163 11.61 -1.32 17.39
CA LEU A 163 11.18 0.05 17.65
C LEU A 163 10.42 0.12 18.99
N ALA A 164 10.82 1.04 19.88
CA ALA A 164 10.15 1.24 21.18
C ALA A 164 8.70 1.73 21.02
N ALA A 165 8.41 2.39 19.90
CA ALA A 165 7.08 2.75 19.43
C ALA A 165 7.07 2.61 17.90
N PRO A 166 5.94 2.22 17.28
CA PRO A 166 5.90 2.06 15.84
C PRO A 166 6.14 3.38 15.12
N ILE A 167 6.81 3.32 13.97
CA ILE A 167 6.92 4.45 13.05
C ILE A 167 5.64 4.52 12.25
N VAL A 168 4.96 5.66 12.28
CA VAL A 168 3.74 5.88 11.49
C VAL A 168 4.06 6.83 10.35
N ILE A 169 3.74 6.41 9.13
CA ILE A 169 3.91 7.18 7.89
C ILE A 169 2.54 7.31 7.23
N ARG A 170 2.09 8.54 6.98
CA ARG A 170 0.87 8.79 6.20
C ARG A 170 1.23 9.19 4.78
N LEU A 171 0.60 8.54 3.80
CA LEU A 171 0.73 8.84 2.38
C LEU A 171 -0.64 9.20 1.84
N GLU A 172 -0.72 10.31 1.13
CA GLU A 172 -1.93 10.70 0.42
C GLU A 172 -1.74 10.53 -1.08
N LEU A 173 -2.59 9.71 -1.70
CA LEU A 173 -2.69 9.53 -3.13
C LEU A 173 -3.87 10.37 -3.63
N SER A 174 -3.56 11.49 -4.27
CA SER A 174 -4.53 12.30 -5.00
C SER A 174 -4.39 12.05 -6.49
N LEU A 175 -5.54 11.98 -7.15
CA LEU A 175 -5.73 11.64 -8.55
C LEU A 175 -6.17 12.89 -9.32
#